data_AF-A0A9K3DC68-F1
#
_entry.id   AF-A0A9K3DC68-F1
#
_cell.length_a   1.000
_cell.length_b   1.000
_cell.length_c   1.000
_cell.angle_alpha   90.00
_cell.angle_beta   90.00
_cell.angle_gamma   90.00
#
_symmetry.space_group_name_H-M   'P 1'
#
loop_
_entity.id
_entity.type
_entity.pdbx_description
1 polymer ?
#
loop_
_entity_poly.entity_id
_entity_poly.type
_entity_poly.pdbx_seq_one_letter_code
_entity_poly.pdbx_strand_id
1 'polypeptide(L)'
;ANEWGQVSILEALVTHTPASADDALSACERIAPRLQHANAAVVLSAVRAMCHLVEFVEEGDKPAMLRKLCPPLVTLLSGDPEVQYVALRNIELILQKYPALLANNVKVFFV
;
A
#
# COMPACT_ATOMS: atom_id res chain seq x y z
N ALA A 1 -2.40 -15.41 -12.96
CA ALA A 1 -1.46 -15.78 -11.87
C ALA A 1 -2.28 -15.97 -10.60
N ASN A 2 -2.13 -17.11 -9.92
CA ASN A 2 -2.78 -17.38 -8.63
C ASN A 2 -2.38 -16.31 -7.61
N GLU A 3 -3.27 -15.96 -6.68
CA GLU A 3 -3.10 -14.92 -5.66
C GLU A 3 -1.81 -15.10 -4.86
N TRP A 4 -1.47 -16.34 -4.52
CA TRP A 4 -0.24 -16.69 -3.82
C TRP A 4 1.02 -16.30 -4.59
N GLY A 5 1.03 -16.52 -5.91
CA GLY A 5 2.15 -16.12 -6.75
C GLY A 5 2.29 -14.60 -6.84
N GLN A 6 1.18 -13.87 -6.85
CA GLN A 6 1.20 -12.41 -6.81
C GLN A 6 1.78 -11.90 -5.49
N VAL A 7 1.37 -12.47 -4.35
CA VAL A 7 1.92 -12.14 -3.03
C VAL A 7 3.43 -12.38 -3.00
N SER A 8 3.90 -13.56 -3.42
CA SER A 8 5.32 -13.89 -3.43
C SER A 8 6.16 -12.94 -4.28
N ILE A 9 5.64 -12.52 -5.45
CA ILE A 9 6.32 -11.54 -6.31
C ILE A 9 6.38 -10.16 -5.62
N LEU A 10 5.27 -9.70 -5.02
CA LEU A 10 5.23 -8.41 -4.31
C LEU A 10 6.18 -8.40 -3.10
N GLU A 11 6.27 -9.50 -2.37
CA GLU A 11 7.21 -9.65 -1.26
C GLU A 11 8.67 -9.64 -1.74
N ALA A 12 8.97 -10.29 -2.87
CA ALA A 12 10.31 -10.25 -3.45
C ALA A 12 10.73 -8.82 -3.84
N LEU A 13 9.79 -7.99 -4.32
CA LEU A 13 10.08 -6.58 -4.64
C LEU A 13 10.50 -5.75 -3.42
N VAL A 14 10.06 -6.11 -2.21
CA VAL A 14 10.48 -5.43 -0.96
C VAL A 14 11.95 -5.71 -0.64
N THR A 15 12.52 -6.81 -1.15
CA THR A 15 13.94 -7.15 -0.95
C THR A 15 14.86 -6.49 -1.97
N HIS A 16 14.30 -5.86 -3.00
CA HIS A 16 15.05 -5.23 -4.08
C HIS A 16 15.23 -3.73 -3.84
N THR A 17 16.39 -3.21 -4.21
CA THR A 17 16.67 -1.76 -4.24
C THR A 17 16.58 -1.29 -5.70
N PRO A 18 15.67 -0.35 -6.04
CA PRO A 18 15.56 0.20 -7.39
C PRO A 18 16.87 0.80 -7.89
N ALA A 19 17.11 0.73 -9.20
CA ALA A 19 18.34 1.28 -9.79
C ALA A 19 18.32 2.82 -9.90
N SER A 20 17.13 3.42 -10.00
CA SER A 20 16.93 4.86 -10.09
C SER A 20 15.56 5.27 -9.53
N ALA A 21 15.36 6.57 -9.33
CA ALA A 21 14.06 7.11 -8.92
C ALA A 21 12.95 6.85 -9.96
N ASP A 22 13.28 6.93 -11.25
CA ASP A 22 12.36 6.58 -12.35
C ASP A 22 11.96 5.10 -12.34
N ASP A 23 12.92 4.21 -12.05
CA ASP A 23 12.65 2.76 -11.92
C ASP A 23 11.72 2.49 -10.72
N ALA A 24 11.98 3.15 -9.58
CA ALA A 24 11.11 3.08 -8.41
C ALA A 24 9.68 3.59 -8.70
N LEU A 25 9.57 4.71 -9.43
CA LEU A 25 8.29 5.30 -9.83
C LEU A 25 7.53 4.36 -10.77
N SER A 26 8.19 3.85 -11.81
CA SER A 26 7.60 2.88 -12.74
C SER A 26 7.12 1.62 -12.02
N ALA A 27 7.91 1.10 -11.06
CA ALA A 27 7.51 -0.03 -10.25
C ALA A 27 6.25 0.27 -9.40
N CYS A 28 6.17 1.45 -8.77
CA CYS A 28 4.99 1.89 -8.03
C CYS A 28 3.73 1.96 -8.93
N GLU A 29 3.86 2.50 -10.14
CA GLU A 29 2.75 2.55 -11.10
C GLU A 29 2.27 1.17 -11.54
N ARG A 30 3.20 0.22 -11.71
CA ARG A 30 2.88 -1.17 -12.05
C ARG A 30 2.23 -1.93 -10.90
N ILE A 31 2.53 -1.58 -9.65
CA ILE A 31 1.89 -2.15 -8.46
C ILE A 31 0.49 -1.57 -8.24
N ALA A 32 0.24 -0.30 -8.60
CA ALA A 32 -1.01 0.39 -8.31
C ALA A 32 -2.31 -0.39 -8.65
N PRO A 33 -2.44 -1.12 -9.77
CA PRO A 33 -3.63 -1.93 -10.05
C PRO A 33 -3.88 -3.05 -9.02
N ARG A 34 -2.84 -3.55 -8.33
CA ARG A 34 -2.94 -4.61 -7.31
C ARG A 34 -3.57 -4.11 -6.00
N LEU A 35 -3.61 -2.80 -5.78
CA LEU A 35 -4.27 -2.21 -4.62
C LEU A 35 -5.78 -2.45 -4.61
N GLN A 36 -6.41 -2.65 -5.78
CA GLN A 36 -7.85 -2.87 -5.91
C GLN A 36 -8.22 -4.36 -6.01
N HIS A 37 -7.31 -5.25 -5.63
CA HIS A 37 -7.54 -6.69 -5.72
C HIS A 37 -8.59 -7.15 -4.70
N ALA A 38 -9.41 -8.14 -5.06
CA ALA A 38 -10.46 -8.67 -4.17
C ALA A 38 -9.88 -9.38 -2.92
N ASN A 39 -8.72 -10.01 -3.07
CA ASN A 39 -8.02 -10.69 -1.98
C ASN A 39 -7.19 -9.70 -1.13
N ALA A 40 -7.51 -9.58 0.16
CA ALA A 40 -6.83 -8.72 1.12
C ALA A 40 -5.32 -9.00 1.25
N ALA A 41 -4.87 -10.24 1.12
CA ALA A 41 -3.44 -10.59 1.18
C ALA A 41 -2.65 -9.95 0.03
N VAL A 42 -3.23 -9.92 -1.17
CA VAL A 42 -2.63 -9.25 -2.34
C VAL A 42 -2.58 -7.75 -2.11
N VAL A 43 -3.66 -7.16 -1.57
CA VAL A 43 -3.72 -5.72 -1.27
C VAL A 43 -2.68 -5.32 -0.23
N LEU A 44 -2.61 -6.03 0.90
CA LEU A 44 -1.64 -5.74 1.96
C LEU A 44 -0.19 -5.90 1.48
N SER A 45 0.08 -6.92 0.66
CA SER A 45 1.41 -7.11 0.05
C SER A 45 1.77 -5.99 -0.92
N ALA A 46 0.79 -5.50 -1.71
CA ALA A 46 0.97 -4.38 -2.62
C ALA A 46 1.19 -3.07 -1.87
N VAL A 47 0.46 -2.83 -0.78
CA VAL A 47 0.66 -1.68 0.11
C VAL A 47 2.08 -1.70 0.68
N ARG A 48 2.53 -2.86 1.21
CA ARG A 48 3.89 -3.01 1.74
C ARG A 48 4.96 -2.72 0.68
N ALA A 49 4.82 -3.30 -0.52
CA ALA A 49 5.75 -3.06 -1.63
C ALA A 49 5.79 -1.58 -2.05
N MET A 50 4.64 -0.92 -2.10
CA MET A 50 4.56 0.49 -2.46
C MET A 50 5.14 1.41 -1.38
N CYS A 51 4.91 1.12 -0.10
CA CYS A 51 5.52 1.86 1.01
C CYS A 51 7.05 1.73 1.06
N HIS A 52 7.60 0.62 0.56
CA HIS A 52 9.05 0.43 0.40
C HIS A 52 9.58 1.23 -0.79
N LEU A 53 8.98 1.04 -1.98
CA LEU A 53 9.47 1.65 -3.22
C LEU A 53 9.32 3.18 -3.25
N VAL A 54 8.29 3.74 -2.60
CA VAL A 54 8.08 5.19 -2.55
C VAL A 54 9.19 5.94 -1.83
N GLU A 55 10.02 5.26 -1.01
CA GLU A 55 11.18 5.89 -0.39
C GLU A 55 12.25 6.28 -1.41
N PHE A 56 12.33 5.56 -2.52
CA PHE A 56 13.31 5.73 -3.60
C PHE A 56 12.82 6.65 -4.74
N VAL A 57 11.54 7.02 -4.73
CA VAL A 57 10.94 7.95 -5.69
C VAL A 57 11.37 9.40 -5.38
N GLU A 58 11.37 10.29 -6.37
CA GLU A 58 11.62 11.71 -6.14
C GLU A 58 10.58 12.35 -5.20
N GLU A 59 11.01 13.28 -4.34
CA GLU A 59 10.14 13.93 -3.34
C GLU A 59 8.90 14.59 -3.93
N GLY A 60 8.96 15.08 -5.18
CA GLY A 60 7.82 15.68 -5.88
C GLY A 60 6.68 14.70 -6.17
N ASP A 61 7.00 13.43 -6.43
CA ASP A 61 6.04 12.39 -6.84
C ASP A 61 5.54 11.53 -5.67
N LYS A 62 6.28 11.49 -4.55
CA LYS A 62 5.88 10.73 -3.34
C LYS A 62 4.43 11.02 -2.89
N PRO A 63 3.96 12.29 -2.82
CA PRO A 63 2.59 12.57 -2.39
C PRO A 63 1.53 11.98 -3.31
N ALA A 64 1.81 11.91 -4.63
CA ALA A 64 0.89 11.31 -5.59
C ALA A 64 0.79 9.79 -5.40
N MET A 65 1.93 9.12 -5.14
CA MET A 65 1.94 7.67 -4.88
C MET A 65 1.29 7.33 -3.54
N LEU A 66 1.61 8.06 -2.48
CA LEU A 66 1.03 7.85 -1.16
C LEU A 66 -0.50 7.98 -1.17
N ARG A 67 -1.06 8.98 -1.87
CA ARG A 67 -2.52 9.14 -1.97
C ARG A 67 -3.23 7.93 -2.59
N LYS A 68 -2.56 7.13 -3.43
CA LYS A 68 -3.14 5.91 -4.01
C LYS A 68 -3.39 4.82 -2.95
N LEU A 69 -2.71 4.90 -1.79
CA LEU A 69 -2.88 3.95 -0.67
C LEU A 69 -4.15 4.21 0.14
N CYS A 70 -4.76 5.39 0.08
CA CYS A 70 -5.89 5.70 0.95
C CYS A 70 -7.15 4.87 0.62
N PRO A 71 -7.63 4.79 -0.64
CA PRO A 71 -8.80 3.98 -0.98
C PRO A 71 -8.71 2.50 -0.57
N PRO A 72 -7.61 1.76 -0.86
CA PRO A 72 -7.54 0.34 -0.50
C PRO A 72 -7.50 0.11 1.01
N LEU A 73 -6.82 0.99 1.77
CA LEU A 73 -6.81 0.90 3.24
C LEU A 73 -8.21 1.07 3.83
N VAL A 74 -9.01 1.98 3.26
CA VAL A 74 -10.42 2.16 3.65
C VAL A 74 -11.26 0.94 3.29
N THR A 75 -11.10 0.39 2.08
CA THR A 75 -11.87 -0.80 1.65
C THR A 75 -11.60 -2.02 2.52
N LEU A 76 -10.36 -2.20 3.02
CA LEU A 76 -10.02 -3.29 3.93
C LEU A 76 -10.79 -3.23 5.27
N LEU A 77 -11.23 -2.04 5.68
CA LEU A 77 -12.03 -1.85 6.90
C LEU A 77 -13.49 -2.29 6.72
N SER A 78 -13.93 -2.57 5.50
CA SER A 78 -15.25 -3.14 5.22
C SER A 78 -15.25 -4.67 5.16
N GLY A 79 -14.11 -5.32 5.40
CA GLY A 79 -13.96 -6.78 5.38
C GLY A 79 -14.45 -7.46 6.66
N ASP A 80 -14.14 -8.74 6.81
CA ASP A 80 -14.42 -9.50 8.05
C ASP A 80 -13.62 -8.94 9.25
N PRO A 81 -14.09 -9.12 10.50
CA PRO A 81 -13.47 -8.54 11.70
C PRO A 81 -11.96 -8.85 11.83
N GLU A 82 -11.53 -10.04 11.45
CA GLU A 82 -10.12 -10.45 11.48
C GLU A 82 -9.27 -9.68 10.47
N VAL A 83 -9.82 -9.45 9.27
CA VAL A 83 -9.16 -8.64 8.23
C VAL A 83 -9.11 -7.18 8.66
N GLN A 84 -10.20 -6.65 9.23
CA GLN A 84 -10.24 -5.30 9.77
C GLN A 84 -9.17 -5.09 10.85
N TYR A 85 -9.04 -6.03 11.79
CA TYR A 85 -8.03 -5.96 12.85
C TYR A 85 -6.61 -5.86 12.28
N VAL A 86 -6.27 -6.74 11.32
CA VAL A 86 -4.95 -6.70 10.65
C VAL A 86 -4.78 -5.39 9.87
N ALA A 87 -5.81 -4.93 9.17
CA ALA A 87 -5.78 -3.68 8.42
C ALA A 87 -5.54 -2.47 9.34
N LEU A 88 -6.24 -2.38 10.47
CA LEU A 88 -6.06 -1.30 11.47
C LEU A 88 -4.63 -1.25 12.01
N ARG A 89 -4.04 -2.41 12.36
CA ARG A 89 -2.65 -2.47 12.83
C ARG A 89 -1.65 -2.03 11.76
N ASN A 90 -1.88 -2.38 10.50
CA ASN A 90 -1.04 -1.91 9.40
C ASN A 90 -1.22 -0.40 9.14
N ILE A 91 -2.46 0.10 9.20
CA ILE A 91 -2.76 1.53 9.05
C ILE A 91 -2.05 2.33 10.15
N GLU A 92 -2.10 1.88 11.40
CA GLU A 92 -1.40 2.52 12.51
C GLU A 92 0.10 2.66 12.23
N LEU A 93 0.77 1.60 11.79
CA LEU A 93 2.18 1.62 11.42
C LEU A 93 2.47 2.59 10.26
N ILE A 94 1.60 2.61 9.24
CA ILE A 94 1.75 3.52 8.10
C ILE A 94 1.57 4.98 8.54
N LEU A 95 0.62 5.28 9.42
CA LEU A 95 0.37 6.63 9.91
C LEU A 95 1.48 7.16 10.82
N GLN A 96 2.18 6.28 11.54
CA GLN A 96 3.39 6.67 12.27
C GLN A 96 4.48 7.21 11.34
N LYS A 97 4.57 6.67 10.12
CA LYS A 97 5.53 7.11 9.09
C LYS A 97 5.01 8.26 8.23
N TYR A 98 3.73 8.25 7.88
CA TYR A 98 3.08 9.24 7.02
C TYR A 98 1.80 9.80 7.68
N PRO A 99 1.93 10.71 8.67
CA PRO A 99 0.79 11.19 9.46
C PRO A 99 -0.32 11.87 8.63
N ALA A 100 0.06 12.51 7.51
CA ALA A 100 -0.86 13.24 6.65
C ALA A 100 -1.69 12.34 5.71
N LEU A 101 -1.41 11.03 5.65
CA LEU A 101 -1.99 10.12 4.65
C LEU A 101 -3.52 10.03 4.74
N LEU A 102 -4.06 9.93 5.95
CA LEU A 102 -5.50 9.75 6.18
C LEU A 102 -6.17 10.96 6.85
N ALA A 103 -5.51 12.12 6.89
CA ALA A 103 -6.04 13.32 7.53
C ALA A 103 -7.46 13.71 7.04
N ASN A 104 -7.76 13.49 5.76
CA ASN A 104 -9.08 13.78 5.18
C ASN A 104 -10.08 12.61 5.27
N ASN A 105 -9.64 11.42 5.71
CA ASN A 105 -10.44 10.20 5.75
C ASN A 105 -10.68 9.68 7.18
N VAL A 106 -10.41 10.51 8.20
CA VAL A 106 -10.53 10.16 9.62
C VAL A 106 -11.94 9.65 10.00
N LYS A 107 -12.98 10.12 9.30
CA LYS A 107 -14.37 9.70 9.55
C LYS A 107 -14.60 8.18 9.39
N VAL A 108 -13.77 7.51 8.59
CA VAL A 108 -13.88 6.06 8.35
C VAL A 108 -13.66 5.24 9.64
N PHE A 109 -12.94 5.77 10.63
CA PHE A 109 -12.66 5.08 11.89
C PHE A 109 -13.76 5.21 12.96
N PHE A 110 -14.82 5.97 12.69
CA PHE A 110 -15.89 6.28 13.68
C PHE A 110 -17.27 5.78 13.25
N VAL A 111 -17.33 4.87 12.28
CA VAL A 111 -18.57 4.24 11.81
C VAL A 111 -18.92 3.05 12.69
#